data_AF-E9BHA5-F1
#
_entry.id   AF-E9BHA5-F1
#
_cell.length_a   1.000
_cell.length_b   1.000
_cell.length_c   1.000
_cell.angle_alpha   90.00
_cell.angle_beta   90.00
_cell.angle_gamma   90.00
#
_symmetry.space_group_name_H-M   'P 1'
#
loop_
_entity.id
_entity.type
_entity.pdbx_description
1 polymer ?
#
loop_
_entity_poly.entity_id
_entity_poly.type
_entity_poly.pdbx_seq_one_letter_code
_entity_poly.pdbx_strand_id
1 'polypeptide(L)'
;MAPPRWHHDRRRMAIFVRVGLYTLLFLMGYIVPLIIFYNRSRADTFEDTPRSGEAFISDENFFHCIAERLSYKEQHPARIPYVLIPVTMDYQDIKQLFCNITVPMTYIMFINNGMFRPLRSLLDRLAVDLRDYVDQNLFIIHHPENIGYASAVNEGLRHALNFSVAKVPWVFITNADVRFAPGLIDEFVSQANEKTQGQLERIRRLDQEIIAEARTLRNVPNPRFAFRSSQHPIITASSLPYRIRTMPPEEMKKQFADTYGIFYTDHKDFMATFALSRLAIATVGFFDENYYPAYGEDHDYVWRMAALGYQKYFSEPGKFVHFENANLNVGGSARNRGIFKNTAYFLQSVKFGRMNYQPFRLQYRRAKWFPDGVTIYQDTGRNPLPFNGTIPLDMWVLDTDRRRSIWEIGENIRCHRDYKPYSMKLLDFPVDPS
;
A
#
# COMPACT_ATOMS: atom_id res chain seq x y z
N MET A 1 -4.92 -38.40 82.05
CA MET A 1 -5.14 -36.95 81.92
C MET A 1 -5.00 -36.58 80.44
N ALA A 2 -6.10 -36.28 79.76
CA ALA A 2 -6.05 -35.74 78.39
C ALA A 2 -5.75 -34.23 78.47
N PRO A 3 -4.87 -33.66 77.62
CA PRO A 3 -4.60 -32.23 77.66
C PRO A 3 -5.86 -31.45 77.21
N PRO A 4 -6.13 -30.27 77.78
CA PRO A 4 -7.37 -29.54 77.53
C PRO A 4 -7.45 -29.06 76.07
N ARG A 5 -8.60 -29.33 75.43
CA ARG A 5 -8.94 -28.96 74.03
C ARG A 5 -8.55 -27.51 73.65
N TRP A 6 -8.57 -26.60 74.63
CA TRP A 6 -8.31 -25.17 74.46
C TRP A 6 -6.90 -24.82 73.95
N HIS A 7 -5.87 -25.58 74.31
CA HIS A 7 -4.50 -25.34 73.82
C HIS A 7 -4.30 -25.80 72.36
N HIS A 8 -5.10 -26.77 71.91
CA HIS A 8 -5.04 -27.29 70.54
C HIS A 8 -5.67 -26.31 69.55
N ASP A 9 -6.77 -25.65 69.95
CA ASP A 9 -7.46 -24.66 69.13
C ASP A 9 -6.66 -23.36 68.96
N ARG A 10 -5.99 -22.85 70.01
CA ARG A 10 -5.09 -21.68 69.87
C ARG A 10 -3.90 -21.93 68.96
N ARG A 11 -3.28 -23.11 69.02
CA ARG A 11 -2.18 -23.47 68.12
C ARG A 11 -2.65 -23.63 66.68
N ARG A 12 -3.81 -24.26 66.45
CA ARG A 12 -4.42 -24.35 65.12
C ARG A 12 -4.77 -22.97 64.57
N MET A 13 -5.41 -22.12 65.37
CA MET A 13 -5.78 -20.76 64.96
C MET A 13 -4.54 -19.89 64.64
N ALA A 14 -3.46 -20.00 65.43
CA ALA A 14 -2.20 -19.31 65.13
C ALA A 14 -1.52 -19.83 63.84
N ILE A 15 -1.62 -21.13 63.53
CA ILE A 15 -1.15 -21.70 62.26
C ILE A 15 -2.01 -21.20 61.10
N PHE A 16 -3.34 -21.20 61.23
CA PHE A 16 -4.25 -20.68 60.19
C PHE A 16 -4.03 -19.19 59.92
N VAL A 17 -3.82 -18.38 60.96
CA VAL A 17 -3.50 -16.95 60.80
C VAL A 17 -2.13 -16.74 60.14
N ARG A 18 -1.12 -17.53 60.51
CA ARG A 18 0.21 -17.47 59.87
C ARG A 18 0.16 -17.91 58.41
N VAL A 19 -0.51 -19.02 58.10
CA VAL A 19 -0.69 -19.50 56.72
C VAL A 19 -1.46 -18.45 55.91
N GLY A 20 -2.55 -17.89 56.44
CA GLY A 20 -3.30 -16.82 55.79
C GLY A 20 -2.44 -15.57 55.52
N LEU A 21 -1.60 -15.16 56.48
CA LEU A 21 -0.67 -14.05 56.30
C LEU A 21 0.40 -14.33 55.25
N TYR A 22 1.01 -15.53 55.25
CA TYR A 22 2.00 -15.91 54.24
C TYR A 22 1.38 -16.03 52.84
N THR A 23 0.16 -16.56 52.72
CA THR A 23 -0.59 -16.59 51.46
C THR A 23 -0.91 -15.18 50.98
N LEU A 24 -1.35 -14.27 51.86
CA LEU A 24 -1.60 -12.87 51.51
C LEU A 24 -0.31 -12.17 51.05
N LEU A 25 0.80 -12.37 51.76
CA LEU A 25 2.10 -11.80 51.39
C LEU A 25 2.64 -12.39 50.07
N PHE A 26 2.42 -13.67 49.79
CA PHE A 26 2.76 -14.26 48.50
C PHE A 26 1.88 -13.73 47.36
N LEU A 27 0.57 -13.59 47.59
CA LEU A 27 -0.34 -13.01 46.61
C LEU A 27 0.02 -11.54 46.31
N MET A 28 0.23 -10.73 47.34
CA MET A 28 0.55 -9.30 47.21
C MET A 28 1.99 -9.03 46.76
N GLY A 29 2.95 -9.85 47.19
CA GLY A 29 4.37 -9.67 46.91
C GLY A 29 4.84 -10.34 45.62
N TYR A 30 4.12 -11.34 45.11
CA TYR A 30 4.51 -12.10 43.93
C TYR A 30 3.44 -12.08 42.84
N ILE A 31 2.22 -12.56 43.12
CA ILE A 31 1.18 -12.70 42.09
C ILE A 31 0.68 -11.35 41.57
N VAL A 32 0.37 -10.40 42.45
CA VAL A 32 -0.13 -9.07 42.05
C VAL A 32 0.92 -8.31 41.22
N PRO A 33 2.21 -8.22 41.62
CA PRO A 33 3.25 -7.66 40.78
C PRO A 33 3.44 -8.40 39.46
N LEU A 34 3.33 -9.74 39.44
CA LEU A 34 3.41 -10.53 38.21
C LEU A 34 2.24 -10.23 37.27
N ILE A 35 1.01 -10.08 37.79
CA ILE A 35 -0.17 -9.67 37.02
C ILE A 35 -0.02 -8.23 36.52
N ILE A 36 0.46 -7.31 37.35
CA ILE A 36 0.72 -5.92 36.94
C ILE A 36 1.79 -5.88 35.86
N PHE A 37 2.88 -6.64 36.02
CA PHE A 37 3.95 -6.77 35.03
C PHE A 37 3.43 -7.42 33.74
N TYR A 38 2.63 -8.49 33.83
CA TYR A 38 2.01 -9.15 32.69
C TYR A 38 1.04 -8.21 31.95
N ASN A 39 0.18 -7.49 32.67
CA ASN A 39 -0.73 -6.51 32.08
C ASN A 39 0.02 -5.31 31.47
N ARG A 40 1.08 -4.81 32.13
CA ARG A 40 1.93 -3.73 31.59
C ARG A 40 2.75 -4.16 30.37
N SER A 41 3.28 -5.39 30.36
CA SER A 41 4.01 -5.95 29.22
C SER A 41 3.10 -6.30 28.04
N ARG A 42 1.79 -6.50 28.29
CA ARG A 42 0.77 -6.63 27.24
C ARG A 42 0.19 -5.31 26.77
N ALA A 43 0.38 -4.22 27.51
CA ALA A 43 -0.05 -2.90 27.06
C ALA A 43 0.88 -2.45 25.93
N ASP A 44 0.33 -2.37 24.72
CA ASP A 44 1.02 -1.77 23.58
C ASP A 44 1.39 -0.32 23.94
N THR A 45 2.69 -0.01 23.95
CA THR A 45 3.17 1.35 24.16
C THR A 45 3.30 2.04 22.80
N PHE A 46 2.82 3.29 22.76
CA PHE A 46 2.86 4.17 21.60
C PHE A 46 3.16 5.58 22.09
N GLU A 47 4.18 6.20 21.51
CA GLU A 47 4.55 7.58 21.78
C GLU A 47 4.27 8.44 20.55
N ASP A 48 3.31 9.37 20.69
CA ASP A 48 2.93 10.30 19.62
C ASP A 48 3.99 11.40 19.47
N THR A 49 4.99 11.16 18.63
CA THR A 49 6.17 12.03 18.50
C THR A 49 6.46 12.34 17.04
N PRO A 50 6.71 13.62 16.68
CA PRO A 50 7.10 13.99 15.34
C PRO A 50 8.58 13.64 15.12
N ARG A 51 9.05 13.74 13.88
CA ARG A 51 10.48 13.55 13.59
C ARG A 51 11.30 14.67 14.21
N SER A 52 12.59 14.40 14.41
CA SER A 52 13.53 15.43 14.86
C SER A 52 13.51 16.62 13.90
N GLY A 53 13.20 17.81 14.42
CA GLY A 53 13.12 19.06 13.65
C GLY A 53 11.73 19.38 13.10
N GLU A 54 10.75 18.49 13.23
CA GLU A 54 9.36 18.75 12.84
C GLU A 54 8.54 19.27 14.03
N ALA A 55 7.58 20.15 13.74
CA ALA A 55 6.62 20.63 14.73
C ALA A 55 5.61 19.52 15.07
N PHE A 56 5.15 19.43 16.32
CA PHE A 56 4.08 18.50 16.67
C PHE A 56 2.74 18.94 16.06
N ILE A 57 2.03 18.03 15.39
CA ILE A 57 0.67 18.27 14.90
C ILE A 57 -0.32 17.48 15.76
N SER A 58 -1.25 18.20 16.40
CA SER A 58 -2.34 17.57 17.15
C SER A 58 -3.34 16.90 16.21
N ASP A 59 -4.18 16.02 16.75
CA ASP A 59 -5.22 15.36 15.95
C ASP A 59 -6.23 16.39 15.40
N GLU A 60 -6.59 17.39 16.19
CA GLU A 60 -7.53 18.46 15.82
C GLU A 60 -6.97 19.33 14.69
N ASN A 61 -5.68 19.68 14.76
CA ASN A 61 -5.03 20.43 13.67
C ASN A 61 -4.97 19.61 12.39
N PHE A 62 -4.72 18.30 12.49
CA PHE A 62 -4.77 17.41 11.34
C PHE A 62 -6.18 17.37 10.73
N PHE A 63 -7.23 17.25 11.54
CA PHE A 63 -8.62 17.25 11.05
C PHE A 63 -8.96 18.57 10.35
N HIS A 64 -8.53 19.70 10.93
CA HIS A 64 -8.66 21.01 10.29
C HIS A 64 -7.95 21.08 8.94
N CYS A 65 -6.70 20.59 8.84
CA CYS A 65 -5.97 20.56 7.57
C CYS A 65 -6.75 19.76 6.50
N ILE A 66 -7.29 18.59 6.84
CA ILE A 66 -8.11 17.78 5.93
C ILE A 66 -9.38 18.53 5.52
N ALA A 67 -10.12 19.07 6.48
CA ALA A 67 -11.36 19.82 6.24
C ALA A 67 -11.11 21.01 5.32
N GLU A 68 -10.04 21.76 5.56
CA GLU A 68 -9.64 22.89 4.72
C GLU A 68 -9.39 22.42 3.29
N ARG A 69 -8.62 21.33 3.07
CA ARG A 69 -8.37 20.80 1.72
C ARG A 69 -9.65 20.40 0.98
N LEU A 70 -10.63 19.83 1.70
CA LEU A 70 -11.91 19.35 1.14
C LEU A 70 -12.97 20.46 0.98
N SER A 71 -12.82 21.61 1.65
CA SER A 71 -13.84 22.68 1.67
C SER A 71 -14.02 23.41 0.33
N TYR A 72 -13.09 23.26 -0.60
CA TYR A 72 -13.10 23.94 -1.89
C TYR A 72 -14.07 23.28 -2.88
N LYS A 73 -14.68 24.08 -3.77
CA LYS A 73 -15.61 23.58 -4.80
C LYS A 73 -14.93 22.58 -5.75
N GLU A 74 -15.67 21.55 -6.19
CA GLU A 74 -15.20 20.52 -7.16
C GLU A 74 -14.60 21.10 -8.47
N GLN A 75 -14.88 22.36 -8.80
CA GLN A 75 -14.42 23.00 -10.04
C GLN A 75 -13.10 23.77 -9.89
N HIS A 76 -12.45 23.75 -8.73
CA HIS A 76 -11.21 24.50 -8.52
C HIS A 76 -10.09 24.00 -9.47
N PRO A 77 -9.50 24.85 -10.33
CA PRO A 77 -8.59 24.41 -11.39
C PRO A 77 -7.21 23.95 -10.87
N ALA A 78 -6.81 24.37 -9.66
CA ALA A 78 -5.55 23.98 -9.02
C ALA A 78 -5.77 22.96 -7.88
N ARG A 79 -6.64 21.96 -8.10
CA ARG A 79 -6.93 20.90 -7.11
C ARG A 79 -6.26 19.58 -7.47
N ILE A 80 -5.96 18.78 -6.45
CA ILE A 80 -5.71 17.35 -6.63
C ILE A 80 -7.08 16.65 -6.74
N PRO A 81 -7.37 15.95 -7.85
CA PRO A 81 -8.69 15.37 -8.06
C PRO A 81 -8.96 14.16 -7.19
N TYR A 82 -7.94 13.36 -6.88
CA TYR A 82 -8.10 12.18 -6.04
C TYR A 82 -6.78 11.87 -5.34
N VAL A 83 -6.77 11.91 -4.01
CA VAL A 83 -5.65 11.49 -3.17
C VAL A 83 -5.91 10.09 -2.67
N LEU A 84 -4.98 9.18 -2.93
CA LEU A 84 -4.98 7.81 -2.45
C LEU A 84 -3.75 7.59 -1.57
N ILE A 85 -3.98 7.23 -0.32
CA ILE A 85 -2.91 7.03 0.66
C ILE A 85 -3.09 5.69 1.40
N PRO A 86 -2.34 4.66 1.00
CA PRO A 86 -2.15 3.47 1.81
C PRO A 86 -1.33 3.81 3.06
N VAL A 87 -1.86 3.49 4.24
CA VAL A 87 -1.20 3.78 5.53
C VAL A 87 -1.19 2.52 6.39
N THR A 88 -0.14 2.32 7.18
CA THR A 88 -0.03 1.15 8.08
C THR A 88 0.27 1.55 9.51
N MET A 89 1.24 2.45 9.71
CA MET A 89 1.66 2.89 11.06
C MET A 89 1.95 4.39 11.14
N ASP A 90 1.52 5.14 10.12
CA ASP A 90 2.00 6.47 9.77
C ASP A 90 1.38 7.60 10.60
N TYR A 91 1.30 7.46 11.93
CA TYR A 91 0.47 8.32 12.78
C TYR A 91 0.80 9.82 12.70
N GLN A 92 2.03 10.24 13.00
CA GLN A 92 2.43 11.66 12.87
C GLN A 92 2.72 12.04 11.43
N ASP A 93 3.25 11.12 10.63
CA ASP A 93 3.63 11.40 9.24
C ASP A 93 2.43 11.78 8.38
N ILE A 94 1.25 11.16 8.55
CA ILE A 94 0.05 11.58 7.81
C ILE A 94 -0.39 12.99 8.22
N LYS A 95 -0.23 13.36 9.49
CA LYS A 95 -0.60 14.69 9.97
C LYS A 95 0.27 15.76 9.34
N GLN A 96 1.58 15.51 9.34
CA GLN A 96 2.55 16.38 8.69
C GLN A 96 2.28 16.51 7.20
N LEU A 97 2.04 15.40 6.51
CA LEU A 97 1.77 15.38 5.08
C LEU A 97 0.56 16.28 4.73
N PHE A 98 -0.59 16.06 5.36
CA PHE A 98 -1.80 16.79 5.01
C PHE A 98 -1.80 18.24 5.47
N CYS A 99 -1.02 18.59 6.51
CA CYS A 99 -0.79 20.00 6.86
C CYS A 99 0.34 20.66 6.04
N ASN A 100 1.17 19.88 5.35
CA ASN A 100 2.20 20.39 4.43
C ASN A 100 1.66 20.62 3.01
N ILE A 101 0.64 19.89 2.58
CA ILE A 101 -0.01 20.10 1.28
C ILE A 101 -0.99 21.28 1.38
N THR A 102 -0.75 22.33 0.59
CA THR A 102 -1.54 23.58 0.61
C THR A 102 -2.53 23.71 -0.54
N VAL A 103 -2.59 22.76 -1.46
CA VAL A 103 -3.57 22.79 -2.56
C VAL A 103 -4.90 22.13 -2.14
N PRO A 104 -6.03 22.54 -2.74
CA PRO A 104 -7.31 21.85 -2.56
C PRO A 104 -7.30 20.39 -3.02
N MET A 105 -8.18 19.58 -2.44
CA MET A 105 -8.39 18.17 -2.80
C MET A 105 -9.88 17.89 -2.99
N THR A 106 -10.25 17.02 -3.93
CA THR A 106 -11.66 16.65 -4.14
C THR A 106 -12.05 15.36 -3.45
N TYR A 107 -11.22 14.33 -3.60
CA TYR A 107 -11.44 13.04 -2.95
C TYR A 107 -10.17 12.67 -2.20
N ILE A 108 -10.31 12.22 -0.95
CA ILE A 108 -9.23 11.66 -0.15
C ILE A 108 -9.64 10.25 0.25
N MET A 109 -8.79 9.28 -0.03
CA MET A 109 -9.00 7.89 0.35
C MET A 109 -7.83 7.36 1.18
N PHE A 110 -8.12 7.03 2.42
CA PHE A 110 -7.22 6.30 3.30
C PHE A 110 -7.48 4.79 3.18
N ILE A 111 -6.44 4.03 2.86
CA ILE A 111 -6.45 2.57 3.00
C ILE A 111 -5.59 2.20 4.20
N ASN A 112 -6.23 1.99 5.36
CA ASN A 112 -5.55 1.53 6.56
C ASN A 112 -5.26 0.03 6.46
N ASN A 113 -4.02 -0.30 6.12
CA ASN A 113 -3.55 -1.61 5.72
C ASN A 113 -2.97 -2.42 6.90
N GLY A 114 -3.82 -2.71 7.90
CA GLY A 114 -3.48 -3.54 9.04
C GLY A 114 -3.98 -3.01 10.39
N MET A 115 -3.61 -3.73 11.45
CA MET A 115 -4.12 -3.53 12.81
C MET A 115 -3.16 -2.73 13.70
N PHE A 116 -2.81 -1.52 13.28
CA PHE A 116 -2.15 -0.55 14.15
C PHE A 116 -3.19 0.33 14.84
N ARG A 117 -3.50 0.02 16.11
CA ARG A 117 -4.60 0.62 16.87
C ARG A 117 -4.55 2.15 16.93
N PRO A 118 -3.39 2.81 17.17
CA PRO A 118 -3.34 4.27 17.23
C PRO A 118 -3.85 4.91 15.93
N LEU A 119 -3.32 4.50 14.78
CA LEU A 119 -3.73 5.04 13.47
C LEU A 119 -5.20 4.76 13.18
N ARG A 120 -5.68 3.54 13.49
CA ARG A 120 -7.10 3.21 13.32
C ARG A 120 -7.99 4.15 14.13
N SER A 121 -7.66 4.36 15.41
CA SER A 121 -8.41 5.28 16.27
C SER A 121 -8.34 6.74 15.82
N LEU A 122 -7.23 7.17 15.21
CA LEU A 122 -7.12 8.51 14.61
C LEU A 122 -8.07 8.67 13.42
N LEU A 123 -8.09 7.69 12.53
CA LEU A 123 -8.96 7.69 11.34
C LEU A 123 -10.45 7.55 11.71
N ASP A 124 -10.79 6.74 12.71
CA ASP A 124 -12.16 6.64 13.25
C ASP A 124 -12.63 8.00 13.78
N ARG A 125 -11.77 8.72 14.52
CA ARG A 125 -12.11 10.07 15.02
C ARG A 125 -12.20 11.11 13.90
N LEU A 126 -11.30 11.04 12.90
CA LEU A 126 -11.39 11.88 11.70
C LEU A 126 -12.75 11.70 11.00
N ALA A 127 -13.21 10.45 10.85
CA ALA A 127 -14.51 10.16 10.24
C ALA A 127 -15.68 10.77 11.02
N VAL A 128 -15.60 10.78 12.36
CA VAL A 128 -16.63 11.39 13.22
C VAL A 128 -16.61 12.92 13.10
N ASP A 129 -15.43 13.52 13.12
CA ASP A 129 -15.24 14.97 13.05
C ASP A 129 -15.69 15.52 11.68
N LEU A 130 -15.34 14.81 10.60
CA LEU A 130 -15.62 15.20 9.22
C LEU A 130 -16.77 14.39 8.60
N ARG A 131 -17.77 14.01 9.40
CA ARG A 131 -18.90 13.15 8.97
C ARG A 131 -19.63 13.63 7.71
N ASP A 132 -19.68 14.93 7.46
CA ASP A 132 -20.37 15.50 6.30
C ASP A 132 -19.61 15.26 4.98
N TYR A 133 -18.30 14.94 5.07
CA TYR A 133 -17.47 14.55 3.92
C TYR A 133 -17.38 13.03 3.73
N VAL A 134 -17.67 12.24 4.76
CA VAL A 134 -17.56 10.77 4.70
C VAL A 134 -18.49 10.21 3.63
N ASP A 135 -17.98 9.24 2.85
CA ASP A 135 -18.64 8.59 1.72
C ASP A 135 -19.02 9.53 0.55
N GLN A 136 -18.59 10.79 0.61
CA GLN A 136 -18.76 11.79 -0.46
C GLN A 136 -17.41 12.24 -1.02
N ASN A 137 -16.54 12.75 -0.14
CA ASN A 137 -15.23 13.31 -0.46
C ASN A 137 -14.11 12.67 0.37
N LEU A 138 -14.43 12.05 1.51
CA LEU A 138 -13.51 11.35 2.38
C LEU A 138 -13.92 9.88 2.47
N PHE A 139 -12.99 9.00 2.12
CA PHE A 139 -13.18 7.54 2.15
C PHE A 139 -12.10 6.93 3.06
N ILE A 140 -12.51 6.07 3.99
CA ILE A 140 -11.61 5.41 4.92
C ILE A 140 -11.94 3.92 4.94
N ILE A 141 -10.98 3.09 4.56
CA ILE A 141 -11.13 1.63 4.59
C ILE A 141 -10.13 1.05 5.60
N HIS A 142 -10.63 0.19 6.49
CA HIS A 142 -9.81 -0.54 7.44
C HIS A 142 -9.68 -2.01 7.06
N HIS A 143 -8.46 -2.42 6.73
CA HIS A 143 -8.10 -3.83 6.62
C HIS A 143 -7.60 -4.37 7.96
N PRO A 144 -8.08 -5.55 8.40
CA PRO A 144 -7.59 -6.20 9.61
C PRO A 144 -6.21 -6.83 9.44
N GLU A 145 -5.77 -7.03 8.19
CA GLU A 145 -4.52 -7.67 7.83
C GLU A 145 -3.77 -6.79 6.83
N ASN A 146 -2.46 -7.00 6.69
CA ASN A 146 -1.69 -6.34 5.64
C ASN A 146 -1.94 -7.06 4.31
N ILE A 147 -2.73 -6.45 3.43
CA ILE A 147 -3.05 -6.97 2.09
C ILE A 147 -1.95 -6.68 1.06
N GLY A 148 -0.92 -5.93 1.45
CA GLY A 148 0.20 -5.50 0.60
C GLY A 148 -0.06 -4.14 -0.05
N TYR A 149 1.02 -3.41 -0.36
CA TYR A 149 0.97 -2.07 -0.94
C TYR A 149 0.25 -2.07 -2.30
N ALA A 150 0.62 -2.99 -3.19
CA ALA A 150 0.00 -3.11 -4.51
C ALA A 150 -1.52 -3.32 -4.42
N SER A 151 -1.98 -4.24 -3.55
CA SER A 151 -3.42 -4.49 -3.35
C SER A 151 -4.14 -3.28 -2.76
N ALA A 152 -3.55 -2.59 -1.78
CA ALA A 152 -4.12 -1.37 -1.20
C ALA A 152 -4.25 -0.23 -2.23
N VAL A 153 -3.22 -0.01 -3.06
CA VAL A 153 -3.28 0.96 -4.16
C VAL A 153 -4.34 0.55 -5.18
N ASN A 154 -4.39 -0.72 -5.56
CA ASN A 154 -5.35 -1.26 -6.52
C ASN A 154 -6.81 -1.10 -6.09
N GLU A 155 -7.09 -1.24 -4.80
CA GLU A 155 -8.42 -1.01 -4.23
C GLU A 155 -8.83 0.46 -4.36
N GLY A 156 -7.92 1.39 -4.01
CA GLY A 156 -8.19 2.81 -4.18
C GLY A 156 -8.29 3.25 -5.63
N LEU A 157 -7.49 2.66 -6.53
CA LEU A 157 -7.63 2.88 -7.97
C LEU A 157 -8.99 2.40 -8.48
N ARG A 158 -9.49 1.22 -8.04
CA ARG A 158 -10.85 0.77 -8.41
C ARG A 158 -11.91 1.75 -7.97
N HIS A 159 -11.80 2.29 -6.75
CA HIS A 159 -12.72 3.30 -6.27
C HIS A 159 -12.64 4.59 -7.12
N ALA A 160 -11.43 5.09 -7.40
CA ALA A 160 -11.22 6.22 -8.29
C ALA A 160 -11.79 5.98 -9.71
N LEU A 161 -11.77 4.73 -10.18
CA LEU A 161 -12.32 4.35 -11.48
C LEU A 161 -13.85 4.45 -11.57
N ASN A 162 -14.58 4.51 -10.46
CA ASN A 162 -16.03 4.74 -10.46
C ASN A 162 -16.42 6.17 -10.84
N PHE A 163 -15.48 7.12 -10.76
CA PHE A 163 -15.69 8.50 -11.20
C PHE A 163 -15.39 8.66 -12.69
N SER A 164 -16.05 9.62 -13.33
CA SER A 164 -15.79 9.96 -14.73
C SER A 164 -14.37 10.50 -14.93
N VAL A 165 -13.82 10.34 -16.13
CA VAL A 165 -12.50 10.87 -16.50
C VAL A 165 -12.41 12.39 -16.27
N ALA A 166 -13.51 13.12 -16.47
CA ALA A 166 -13.55 14.57 -16.24
C ALA A 166 -13.45 14.94 -14.74
N LYS A 167 -14.02 14.11 -13.85
CA LYS A 167 -13.94 14.33 -12.40
C LYS A 167 -12.57 13.94 -11.84
N VAL A 168 -12.06 12.78 -12.28
CA VAL A 168 -10.79 12.19 -11.84
C VAL A 168 -9.90 11.85 -13.06
N PRO A 169 -9.24 12.87 -13.65
CA PRO A 169 -8.35 12.70 -14.80
C PRO A 169 -7.00 12.06 -14.44
N TRP A 170 -6.63 12.08 -13.16
CA TRP A 170 -5.44 11.44 -12.61
C TRP A 170 -5.65 11.13 -11.12
N VAL A 171 -4.81 10.26 -10.57
CA VAL A 171 -4.87 9.87 -9.15
C VAL A 171 -3.51 10.12 -8.51
N PHE A 172 -3.48 10.95 -7.46
CA PHE A 172 -2.30 11.21 -6.63
C PHE A 172 -2.15 10.10 -5.61
N ILE A 173 -1.02 9.40 -5.66
CA ILE A 173 -0.69 8.29 -4.77
C ILE A 173 0.54 8.70 -3.98
N THR A 174 0.47 8.61 -2.66
CA THR A 174 1.55 9.09 -1.80
C THR A 174 1.77 8.19 -0.61
N ASN A 175 3.02 8.09 -0.19
CA ASN A 175 3.39 7.69 1.16
C ASN A 175 3.15 8.85 2.13
N ALA A 176 3.14 8.57 3.43
CA ALA A 176 2.95 9.57 4.47
C ALA A 176 4.25 10.30 4.88
N ASP A 177 5.40 9.66 4.69
CA ASP A 177 6.72 10.10 5.15
C ASP A 177 7.46 10.98 4.12
N VAL A 178 6.71 11.87 3.47
CA VAL A 178 7.22 12.83 2.48
C VAL A 178 6.92 14.27 2.86
N ARG A 179 7.75 15.22 2.42
CA ARG A 179 7.54 16.65 2.58
C ARG A 179 7.84 17.40 1.29
N PHE A 180 7.09 18.47 1.08
CA PHE A 180 7.16 19.33 -0.08
C PHE A 180 7.56 20.75 0.36
N ALA A 181 8.53 21.32 -0.34
CA ALA A 181 8.83 22.73 -0.25
C ALA A 181 7.67 23.56 -0.86
N PRO A 182 7.49 24.82 -0.42
CA PRO A 182 6.44 25.69 -0.96
C PRO A 182 6.46 25.77 -2.50
N GLY A 183 5.28 25.71 -3.11
CA GLY A 183 5.08 25.82 -4.56
C GLY A 183 5.29 24.54 -5.36
N LEU A 184 5.88 23.47 -4.79
CA LEU A 184 6.05 22.21 -5.53
C LEU A 184 4.70 21.59 -5.90
N ILE A 185 3.77 21.47 -4.94
CA ILE A 185 2.50 20.80 -5.21
C ILE A 185 1.63 21.63 -6.16
N ASP A 186 1.69 22.96 -6.07
CA ASP A 186 1.00 23.87 -6.99
C ASP A 186 1.46 23.66 -8.43
N GLU A 187 2.79 23.62 -8.64
CA GLU A 187 3.41 23.34 -9.94
C GLU A 187 3.03 21.94 -10.45
N PHE A 188 3.17 20.92 -9.60
CA PHE A 188 2.84 19.54 -9.92
C PHE A 188 1.38 19.40 -10.38
N VAL A 189 0.43 20.01 -9.67
CA VAL A 189 -0.99 19.99 -10.02
C VAL A 189 -1.23 20.67 -11.37
N SER A 190 -0.60 21.81 -11.61
CA SER A 190 -0.71 22.53 -12.89
C SER A 190 -0.25 21.63 -14.05
N GLN A 191 0.91 21.00 -13.92
CA GLN A 191 1.48 20.15 -14.96
C GLN A 191 0.69 18.86 -15.16
N ALA A 192 0.20 18.24 -14.09
CA ALA A 192 -0.68 17.07 -14.19
C ALA A 192 -1.99 17.43 -14.91
N ASN A 193 -2.61 18.56 -14.60
CA ASN A 193 -3.85 19.00 -15.25
C ASN A 193 -3.65 19.32 -16.73
N GLU A 194 -2.57 20.00 -17.09
CA GLU A 194 -2.25 20.32 -18.49
C GLU A 194 -2.00 19.05 -19.31
N LYS A 195 -1.14 18.15 -18.82
CA LYS A 195 -0.66 16.98 -19.59
C LYS A 195 -1.61 15.80 -19.58
N THR A 196 -2.71 15.87 -18.82
CA THR A 196 -3.77 14.85 -18.81
C THR A 196 -5.01 15.24 -19.62
N GLN A 197 -4.96 16.36 -20.35
CA GLN A 197 -6.03 16.76 -21.26
C GLN A 197 -6.22 15.75 -22.41
N GLY A 198 -7.44 15.66 -22.94
CA GLY A 198 -7.76 14.83 -24.11
C GLY A 198 -7.85 13.31 -23.85
N GLN A 199 -7.58 12.84 -22.63
CA GLN A 199 -7.56 11.41 -22.30
C GLN A 199 -8.91 10.71 -22.48
N LEU A 200 -10.02 11.40 -22.20
CA LEU A 200 -11.36 10.85 -22.33
C LEU A 200 -11.62 10.30 -23.74
N GLU A 201 -11.29 11.07 -24.77
CA GLU A 201 -11.52 10.66 -26.16
C GLU A 201 -10.54 9.54 -26.59
N ARG A 202 -9.33 9.52 -26.03
CA ARG A 202 -8.39 8.41 -26.27
C ARG A 202 -8.90 7.10 -25.67
N ILE A 203 -9.35 7.12 -24.41
CA ILE A 203 -9.94 5.95 -23.74
C ILE A 203 -11.17 5.47 -24.51
N ARG A 204 -12.09 6.38 -24.86
CA ARG A 204 -13.32 6.06 -25.60
C ARG A 204 -13.03 5.32 -26.91
N ARG A 205 -12.02 5.74 -27.67
CA ARG A 205 -11.62 5.07 -28.92
C ARG A 205 -11.06 3.67 -28.68
N LEU A 206 -10.21 3.50 -27.65
CA LEU A 206 -9.66 2.19 -27.29
C LEU A 206 -10.77 1.23 -26.83
N ASP A 207 -11.73 1.70 -26.03
CA ASP A 207 -12.87 0.91 -25.59
C ASP A 207 -13.75 0.49 -26.77
N GLN A 208 -13.96 1.36 -27.75
CA GLN A 208 -14.66 1.02 -29.00
C GLN A 208 -13.93 -0.04 -29.83
N GLU A 209 -12.59 0.05 -29.92
CA GLU A 209 -11.75 -0.98 -30.55
C GLU A 209 -11.95 -2.34 -29.85
N ILE A 210 -11.93 -2.36 -28.52
CA ILE A 210 -12.13 -3.57 -27.72
C ILE A 210 -13.52 -4.19 -27.93
N ILE A 211 -14.57 -3.36 -27.95
CA ILE A 211 -15.94 -3.82 -28.22
C ILE A 211 -16.05 -4.43 -29.63
N ALA A 212 -15.36 -3.86 -30.61
CA ALA A 212 -15.31 -4.40 -31.96
C ALA A 212 -14.52 -5.72 -32.03
N GLU A 213 -13.35 -5.77 -31.38
CA GLU A 213 -12.51 -6.97 -31.24
C GLU A 213 -13.29 -8.14 -30.63
N ALA A 214 -14.08 -7.90 -29.58
CA ALA A 214 -14.88 -8.95 -28.93
C ALA A 214 -15.88 -9.63 -29.87
N ARG A 215 -16.28 -8.96 -30.97
CA ARG A 215 -17.21 -9.53 -31.97
C ARG A 215 -16.47 -10.34 -33.04
N THR A 216 -15.21 -10.03 -33.29
CA THR A 216 -14.44 -10.52 -34.45
C THR A 216 -13.31 -11.48 -34.09
N LEU A 217 -12.73 -11.37 -32.89
CA LEU A 217 -11.68 -12.24 -32.39
C LEU A 217 -12.24 -13.63 -32.08
N ARG A 218 -12.33 -14.46 -33.13
CA ARG A 218 -12.58 -15.89 -33.03
C ARG A 218 -11.29 -16.63 -33.36
N ASN A 219 -10.88 -17.55 -32.50
CA ASN A 219 -9.72 -18.43 -32.72
C ASN A 219 -8.40 -17.67 -32.97
N VAL A 220 -7.92 -16.95 -31.96
CA VAL A 220 -6.60 -16.29 -32.00
C VAL A 220 -5.46 -17.29 -31.72
N PRO A 221 -4.23 -17.07 -32.24
CA PRO A 221 -3.11 -17.99 -32.04
C PRO A 221 -2.77 -18.26 -30.57
N ASN A 222 -2.90 -17.24 -29.72
CA ASN A 222 -2.74 -17.36 -28.27
C ASN A 222 -3.94 -16.70 -27.57
N PRO A 223 -4.91 -17.49 -27.08
CA PRO A 223 -6.10 -16.98 -26.39
C PRO A 223 -5.79 -16.09 -25.18
N ARG A 224 -4.64 -16.27 -24.52
CA ARG A 224 -4.26 -15.43 -23.35
C ARG A 224 -4.16 -13.95 -23.70
N PHE A 225 -3.84 -13.60 -24.94
CA PHE A 225 -3.73 -12.20 -25.37
C PHE A 225 -5.10 -11.56 -25.61
N ALA A 226 -6.11 -12.35 -25.95
CA ALA A 226 -7.50 -11.90 -26.09
C ALA A 226 -8.27 -11.93 -24.76
N PHE A 227 -7.80 -12.71 -23.78
CA PHE A 227 -8.45 -12.82 -22.47
C PHE A 227 -8.50 -11.47 -21.74
N ARG A 228 -9.62 -11.20 -21.09
CA ARG A 228 -9.87 -9.98 -20.30
C ARG A 228 -10.51 -10.36 -18.98
N SER A 229 -10.00 -9.77 -17.90
CA SER A 229 -10.57 -9.96 -16.57
C SER A 229 -10.22 -8.78 -15.66
N SER A 230 -11.15 -8.43 -14.79
CA SER A 230 -10.99 -7.46 -13.70
C SER A 230 -10.99 -8.12 -12.32
N GLN A 231 -11.05 -9.46 -12.27
CA GLN A 231 -11.20 -10.25 -11.05
C GLN A 231 -10.05 -11.24 -10.87
N HIS A 232 -9.68 -11.50 -9.62
CA HIS A 232 -8.67 -12.50 -9.30
C HIS A 232 -9.08 -13.90 -9.79
N PRO A 233 -8.10 -14.76 -10.17
CA PRO A 233 -6.67 -14.54 -10.04
C PRO A 233 -6.01 -13.80 -11.22
N ILE A 234 -6.71 -13.58 -12.34
CA ILE A 234 -6.10 -13.00 -13.55
C ILE A 234 -6.62 -11.58 -13.74
N ILE A 235 -5.73 -10.60 -13.75
CA ILE A 235 -6.09 -9.20 -13.98
C ILE A 235 -5.48 -8.71 -15.28
N THR A 236 -6.26 -7.95 -16.04
CA THR A 236 -5.82 -7.25 -17.26
C THR A 236 -6.27 -5.79 -17.23
N ALA A 237 -5.64 -4.92 -18.03
CA ALA A 237 -6.10 -3.55 -18.20
C ALA A 237 -7.47 -3.51 -18.91
N SER A 238 -8.30 -2.53 -18.57
CA SER A 238 -9.65 -2.39 -19.12
C SER A 238 -9.65 -1.99 -20.59
N SER A 239 -8.69 -1.15 -20.98
CA SER A 239 -8.72 -0.39 -22.23
C SER A 239 -7.48 -0.60 -23.10
N LEU A 240 -6.74 -1.72 -22.94
CA LEU A 240 -5.66 -2.11 -23.86
C LEU A 240 -6.18 -3.07 -24.94
N PRO A 241 -6.25 -2.68 -26.23
CA PRO A 241 -6.74 -3.53 -27.33
C PRO A 241 -5.83 -4.72 -27.62
N TYR A 242 -6.42 -5.80 -28.14
CA TYR A 242 -5.70 -7.00 -28.58
C TYR A 242 -4.64 -6.67 -29.63
N ARG A 243 -4.95 -5.75 -30.57
CA ARG A 243 -3.98 -5.28 -31.56
C ARG A 243 -2.68 -4.80 -30.91
N ILE A 244 -2.76 -4.00 -29.84
CA ILE A 244 -1.58 -3.50 -29.13
C ILE A 244 -0.87 -4.63 -28.39
N ARG A 245 -1.61 -5.52 -27.71
CA ARG A 245 -1.05 -6.64 -26.95
C ARG A 245 -0.20 -7.59 -27.81
N THR A 246 -0.49 -7.71 -29.10
CA THR A 246 0.24 -8.60 -30.03
C THR A 246 1.27 -7.89 -30.90
N MET A 247 1.48 -6.58 -30.72
CA MET A 247 2.49 -5.84 -31.48
C MET A 247 3.92 -6.27 -31.12
N PRO A 248 4.85 -6.17 -32.09
CA PRO A 248 6.28 -6.13 -31.77
C PRO A 248 6.58 -5.00 -30.77
N PRO A 249 7.50 -5.20 -29.81
CA PRO A 249 7.81 -4.20 -28.78
C PRO A 249 8.16 -2.81 -29.31
N GLU A 250 8.86 -2.70 -30.44
CA GLU A 250 9.21 -1.42 -31.05
C GLU A 250 8.01 -0.63 -31.56
N GLU A 251 6.95 -1.32 -32.01
CA GLU A 251 5.69 -0.68 -32.43
C GLU A 251 4.76 -0.42 -31.24
N MET A 252 4.78 -1.31 -30.25
CA MET A 252 4.06 -1.14 -28.98
C MET A 252 4.51 0.14 -28.26
N LYS A 253 5.82 0.39 -28.22
CA LYS A 253 6.44 1.58 -27.62
C LYS A 253 6.01 2.89 -28.29
N LYS A 254 5.46 2.87 -29.50
CA LYS A 254 4.99 4.08 -30.18
C LYS A 254 3.53 4.44 -29.83
N GLN A 255 2.77 3.52 -29.22
CA GLN A 255 1.31 3.69 -29.08
C GLN A 255 0.90 4.83 -28.15
N PHE A 256 1.74 5.15 -27.16
CA PHE A 256 1.50 6.21 -26.17
C PHE A 256 2.70 7.16 -26.01
N ALA A 257 3.59 7.22 -27.00
CA ALA A 257 4.81 8.02 -26.97
C ALA A 257 4.58 9.54 -26.90
N ASP A 258 3.38 9.99 -27.24
CA ASP A 258 2.93 11.39 -27.22
C ASP A 258 2.23 11.78 -25.90
N THR A 259 2.07 10.84 -24.97
CA THR A 259 1.22 11.02 -23.78
C THR A 259 1.99 10.77 -22.49
N TYR A 260 1.70 11.56 -21.45
CA TYR A 260 2.26 11.36 -20.11
C TYR A 260 1.46 10.35 -19.31
N GLY A 261 2.15 9.32 -18.81
CA GLY A 261 1.53 8.24 -18.03
C GLY A 261 1.61 8.46 -16.52
N ILE A 262 2.76 8.95 -16.06
CA ILE A 262 3.10 9.14 -14.64
C ILE A 262 3.76 10.51 -14.42
N PHE A 263 3.55 11.05 -13.22
CA PHE A 263 4.08 12.33 -12.77
C PHE A 263 4.76 12.11 -11.42
N TYR A 264 6.03 12.48 -11.30
CA TYR A 264 6.79 12.38 -10.06
C TYR A 264 6.90 13.74 -9.38
N THR A 265 6.70 13.78 -8.07
CA THR A 265 6.97 14.98 -7.26
C THR A 265 8.47 15.20 -7.02
N ASP A 266 9.30 14.24 -7.43
CA ASP A 266 10.76 14.36 -7.40
C ASP A 266 11.33 14.49 -8.83
N HIS A 267 12.59 14.88 -8.93
CA HIS A 267 13.39 14.92 -10.16
C HIS A 267 13.90 13.54 -10.60
N LYS A 268 13.45 12.47 -9.93
CA LYS A 268 13.86 11.07 -10.13
C LYS A 268 12.64 10.17 -10.27
N ASP A 269 12.83 9.02 -10.90
CA ASP A 269 11.80 8.01 -11.10
C ASP A 269 11.54 7.19 -9.84
N PHE A 270 10.98 7.87 -8.85
CA PHE A 270 10.82 7.36 -7.49
C PHE A 270 9.37 7.45 -7.02
N MET A 271 8.73 6.30 -6.79
CA MET A 271 7.30 6.17 -6.53
C MET A 271 6.92 6.26 -5.04
N ALA A 272 7.52 7.18 -4.28
CA ALA A 272 7.01 7.52 -2.93
C ALA A 272 5.81 8.46 -3.01
N THR A 273 5.84 9.42 -3.94
CA THR A 273 4.73 10.30 -4.24
C THR A 273 4.69 10.55 -5.74
N PHE A 274 3.57 10.23 -6.36
CA PHE A 274 3.40 10.30 -7.80
C PHE A 274 1.92 10.44 -8.17
N ALA A 275 1.64 10.79 -9.42
CA ALA A 275 0.30 10.68 -9.97
C ALA A 275 0.29 9.76 -11.19
N LEU A 276 -0.77 8.97 -11.32
CA LEU A 276 -1.07 8.20 -12.51
C LEU A 276 -2.18 8.87 -13.30
N SER A 277 -1.98 9.01 -14.60
CA SER A 277 -3.05 9.47 -15.47
C SER A 277 -4.15 8.43 -15.61
N ARG A 278 -5.38 8.90 -15.89
CA ARG A 278 -6.53 8.02 -16.12
C ARG A 278 -6.30 7.07 -17.29
N LEU A 279 -5.66 7.57 -18.36
CA LEU A 279 -5.31 6.75 -19.51
C LEU A 279 -4.30 5.65 -19.16
N ALA A 280 -3.24 5.97 -18.39
CA ALA A 280 -2.27 4.97 -17.95
C ALA A 280 -2.92 3.87 -17.10
N ILE A 281 -3.78 4.23 -16.14
CA ILE A 281 -4.52 3.24 -15.33
C ILE A 281 -5.34 2.31 -16.24
N ALA A 282 -6.03 2.87 -17.24
CA ALA A 282 -6.90 2.14 -18.15
C ALA A 282 -6.13 1.20 -19.12
N THR A 283 -4.89 1.52 -19.50
CA THR A 283 -4.14 0.74 -20.52
C THR A 283 -2.96 -0.06 -19.96
N VAL A 284 -2.25 0.46 -18.96
CA VAL A 284 -1.19 -0.27 -18.24
C VAL A 284 -1.84 -1.28 -17.29
N GLY A 285 -2.98 -0.91 -16.70
CA GLY A 285 -3.74 -1.70 -15.74
C GLY A 285 -3.34 -1.40 -14.29
N PHE A 286 -3.61 -2.38 -13.44
CA PHE A 286 -3.34 -2.31 -12.00
C PHE A 286 -1.90 -2.74 -11.65
N PHE A 287 -1.45 -2.44 -10.44
CA PHE A 287 -0.19 -2.96 -9.89
C PHE A 287 -0.27 -4.48 -9.73
N ASP A 288 0.85 -5.18 -9.93
CA ASP A 288 0.91 -6.63 -9.78
C ASP A 288 0.97 -7.03 -8.30
N GLU A 289 -0.09 -7.67 -7.81
CA GLU A 289 -0.26 -8.04 -6.41
C GLU A 289 0.63 -9.22 -5.97
N ASN A 290 1.41 -9.83 -6.88
CA ASN A 290 2.42 -10.82 -6.51
C ASN A 290 3.67 -10.20 -5.84
N TYR A 291 3.87 -8.89 -5.98
CA TYR A 291 4.85 -8.12 -5.20
C TYR A 291 4.28 -7.84 -3.81
N TYR A 292 4.24 -8.89 -3.00
CA TYR A 292 3.69 -8.89 -1.66
C TYR A 292 4.80 -9.07 -0.61
N PRO A 293 4.78 -8.30 0.51
CA PRO A 293 3.82 -7.25 0.84
C PRO A 293 4.13 -5.89 0.18
N ALA A 294 5.35 -5.68 -0.34
CA ALA A 294 5.76 -4.47 -1.05
C ALA A 294 7.09 -4.69 -1.80
N TYR A 295 7.50 -3.64 -2.52
CA TYR A 295 8.72 -3.47 -3.29
C TYR A 295 8.83 -4.31 -4.57
N GLY A 296 8.83 -3.64 -5.72
CA GLY A 296 8.94 -4.24 -7.06
C GLY A 296 7.70 -4.05 -7.92
N GLU A 297 6.55 -3.77 -7.29
CA GLU A 297 5.32 -3.34 -7.97
C GLU A 297 5.51 -2.02 -8.73
N ASP A 298 6.31 -1.11 -8.18
CA ASP A 298 6.73 0.15 -8.79
C ASP A 298 7.53 -0.08 -10.08
N HIS A 299 8.55 -0.94 -10.00
CA HIS A 299 9.38 -1.33 -11.13
C HIS A 299 8.53 -1.98 -12.22
N ASP A 300 7.69 -2.94 -11.83
CA ASP A 300 6.77 -3.62 -12.75
C ASP A 300 5.84 -2.65 -13.48
N TYR A 301 5.22 -1.72 -12.74
CA TYR A 301 4.31 -0.74 -13.32
C TYR A 301 5.03 0.18 -14.29
N VAL A 302 6.19 0.72 -13.90
CA VAL A 302 7.01 1.61 -14.74
C VAL A 302 7.53 0.89 -15.97
N TRP A 303 7.90 -0.39 -15.87
CA TRP A 303 8.33 -1.20 -16.99
C TRP A 303 7.20 -1.48 -17.98
N ARG A 304 5.99 -1.82 -17.52
CA ARG A 304 4.82 -1.94 -18.40
C ARG A 304 4.49 -0.62 -19.09
N MET A 305 4.51 0.47 -18.34
CA MET A 305 4.26 1.80 -18.88
C MET A 305 5.33 2.21 -19.92
N ALA A 306 6.60 1.93 -19.66
CA ALA A 306 7.70 2.21 -20.60
C ALA A 306 7.60 1.38 -21.89
N ALA A 307 7.16 0.12 -21.80
CA ALA A 307 6.94 -0.73 -22.96
C ALA A 307 5.79 -0.24 -23.86
N LEU A 308 4.82 0.49 -23.31
CA LEU A 308 3.77 1.18 -24.06
C LEU A 308 4.19 2.56 -24.61
N GLY A 309 5.36 3.07 -24.20
CA GLY A 309 5.91 4.33 -24.70
C GLY A 309 5.61 5.58 -23.89
N TYR A 310 4.83 5.48 -22.81
CA TYR A 310 4.41 6.65 -22.04
C TYR A 310 5.58 7.52 -21.59
N GLN A 311 5.37 8.83 -21.66
CA GLN A 311 6.26 9.82 -21.09
C GLN A 311 6.11 9.91 -19.57
N LYS A 312 7.17 10.38 -18.92
CA LYS A 312 7.26 10.64 -17.49
C LYS A 312 7.43 12.15 -17.28
N TYR A 313 6.70 12.70 -16.31
CA TYR A 313 6.93 14.06 -15.84
C TYR A 313 7.71 14.04 -14.52
N PHE A 314 8.62 14.99 -14.34
CA PHE A 314 9.43 15.15 -13.13
C PHE A 314 9.34 16.59 -12.63
N SER A 315 9.10 16.76 -11.33
CA SER A 315 9.08 18.09 -10.70
C SER A 315 10.49 18.61 -10.48
N GLU A 316 10.61 19.89 -10.11
CA GLU A 316 11.90 20.53 -9.88
C GLU A 316 12.72 19.84 -8.76
N PRO A 317 14.05 19.74 -8.93
CA PRO A 317 14.92 19.12 -7.92
C PRO A 317 14.97 19.93 -6.62
N GLY A 318 15.22 19.24 -5.51
CA GLY A 318 15.50 19.86 -4.20
C GLY A 318 14.28 20.40 -3.45
N LYS A 319 13.07 20.20 -3.98
CA LYS A 319 11.81 20.60 -3.33
C LYS A 319 11.03 19.45 -2.71
N PHE A 320 11.50 18.21 -2.86
CA PHE A 320 10.90 17.01 -2.32
C PHE A 320 11.85 16.32 -1.33
N VAL A 321 11.30 15.88 -0.20
CA VAL A 321 12.01 15.07 0.80
C VAL A 321 11.20 13.82 1.06
N HIS A 322 11.85 12.66 1.03
CA HIS A 322 11.27 11.39 1.47
C HIS A 322 12.12 10.78 2.58
N PHE A 323 11.49 10.45 3.70
CA PHE A 323 12.17 9.88 4.85
C PHE A 323 12.16 8.35 4.80
N GLU A 324 12.88 7.78 3.83
CA GLU A 324 12.92 6.35 3.51
C GLU A 324 12.93 5.41 4.74
N ASN A 325 12.09 4.37 4.67
CA ASN A 325 12.02 3.26 5.64
C ASN A 325 11.73 3.71 7.08
N ALA A 326 11.16 4.89 7.30
CA ALA A 326 10.99 5.41 8.64
C ALA A 326 10.20 4.49 9.56
N ASN A 327 9.09 3.93 9.06
CA ASN A 327 8.25 2.98 9.81
C ASN A 327 8.97 1.65 10.14
N LEU A 328 9.96 1.25 9.34
CA LEU A 328 10.75 0.04 9.58
C LEU A 328 11.87 0.27 10.60
N ASN A 329 12.33 1.52 10.71
CA ASN A 329 13.41 1.95 11.59
C ASN A 329 12.93 2.40 12.98
N VAL A 330 11.62 2.55 13.20
CA VAL A 330 11.06 2.81 14.53
C VAL A 330 11.47 1.71 15.50
N GLY A 331 12.28 2.07 16.51
CA GLY A 331 12.79 1.12 17.50
C GLY A 331 14.12 0.45 17.12
N GLY A 332 14.95 1.02 16.24
CA GLY A 332 16.33 0.54 16.02
C GLY A 332 17.16 0.45 17.32
N SER A 333 16.88 1.32 18.30
CA SER A 333 17.43 1.25 19.65
C SER A 333 16.93 0.04 20.45
N ALA A 334 15.70 -0.44 20.21
CA ALA A 334 15.16 -1.65 20.81
C ALA A 334 15.87 -2.91 20.29
N ARG A 335 16.18 -2.97 18.99
CA ARG A 335 17.01 -4.06 18.40
C ARG A 335 18.42 -4.11 19.00
N ASN A 336 19.01 -2.95 19.30
CA ASN A 336 20.39 -2.87 19.77
C ASN A 336 20.55 -2.94 21.31
N ARG A 337 19.51 -2.61 22.09
CA ARG A 337 19.60 -2.47 23.56
C ARG A 337 18.50 -3.19 24.35
N GLY A 338 17.55 -3.86 23.70
CA GLY A 338 16.47 -4.59 24.35
C GLY A 338 15.39 -3.72 25.04
N ILE A 339 15.36 -2.40 24.78
CA ILE A 339 14.37 -1.47 25.36
C ILE A 339 13.29 -1.16 24.33
N PHE A 340 12.09 -1.72 24.51
CA PHE A 340 10.95 -1.49 23.62
C PHE A 340 10.14 -0.29 24.10
N LYS A 341 10.41 0.91 23.57
CA LYS A 341 9.60 2.11 23.86
C LYS A 341 8.26 2.11 23.12
N ASN A 342 8.21 1.50 21.94
CA ASN A 342 7.05 1.46 21.05
C ASN A 342 6.75 0.02 20.62
N THR A 343 6.19 -0.79 21.53
CA THR A 343 5.94 -2.23 21.28
C THR A 343 4.96 -2.44 20.12
N ALA A 344 4.01 -1.52 19.91
CA ALA A 344 3.05 -1.57 18.81
C ALA A 344 3.73 -1.51 17.42
N TYR A 345 4.68 -0.58 17.23
CA TYR A 345 5.46 -0.47 16.00
C TYR A 345 6.39 -1.67 15.79
N PHE A 346 7.04 -2.11 16.88
CA PHE A 346 8.02 -3.20 16.80
C PHE A 346 7.40 -4.50 16.26
N LEU A 347 6.24 -4.90 16.79
CA LEU A 347 5.57 -6.13 16.34
C LEU A 347 5.21 -6.08 14.86
N GLN A 348 4.68 -4.96 14.39
CA GLN A 348 4.34 -4.76 12.98
C GLN A 348 5.58 -4.74 12.08
N SER A 349 6.68 -4.09 12.50
CA SER A 349 7.96 -4.09 11.78
C SER A 349 8.56 -5.50 11.67
N VAL A 350 8.46 -6.32 12.72
CA VAL A 350 8.90 -7.73 12.68
C VAL A 350 8.05 -8.54 11.70
N LYS A 351 6.73 -8.40 11.73
CA LYS A 351 5.82 -9.06 10.79
C LYS A 351 6.15 -8.69 9.35
N PHE A 352 6.25 -7.40 9.05
CA PHE A 352 6.61 -6.91 7.72
C PHE A 352 7.99 -7.42 7.29
N GLY A 353 9.00 -7.35 8.16
CA GLY A 353 10.34 -7.87 7.86
C GLY A 353 10.36 -9.36 7.55
N ARG A 354 9.49 -10.13 8.21
CA ARG A 354 9.30 -11.56 7.91
C ARG A 354 8.57 -11.81 6.62
N MET A 355 7.64 -10.95 6.19
CA MET A 355 6.91 -11.05 4.92
C MET A 355 7.73 -10.53 3.72
N ASN A 356 8.56 -9.52 3.94
CA ASN A 356 9.34 -8.83 2.90
C ASN A 356 10.72 -9.48 2.68
N TYR A 357 10.74 -10.82 2.55
CA TYR A 357 12.00 -11.54 2.36
C TYR A 357 12.53 -11.37 0.93
N GLN A 358 13.60 -10.57 0.81
CA GLN A 358 14.15 -10.11 -0.47
C GLN A 358 14.41 -11.22 -1.50
N PRO A 359 14.99 -12.40 -1.17
CA PRO A 359 15.29 -13.42 -2.18
C PRO A 359 14.06 -13.90 -2.96
N PHE A 360 12.89 -14.06 -2.31
CA PHE A 360 11.67 -14.52 -2.98
C PHE A 360 10.97 -13.42 -3.77
N ARG A 361 11.11 -12.17 -3.33
CA ARG A 361 10.67 -10.99 -4.07
C ARG A 361 11.47 -10.81 -5.36
N LEU A 362 12.80 -10.91 -5.23
CA LEU A 362 13.69 -10.90 -6.39
C LEU A 362 13.41 -12.10 -7.30
N GLN A 363 13.24 -13.31 -6.77
CA GLN A 363 12.92 -14.50 -7.56
C GLN A 363 11.71 -14.29 -8.48
N TYR A 364 10.63 -13.69 -7.98
CA TYR A 364 9.47 -13.35 -8.80
C TYR A 364 9.80 -12.33 -9.89
N ARG A 365 10.47 -11.22 -9.52
CA ARG A 365 10.91 -10.19 -10.46
C ARG A 365 11.77 -10.76 -11.60
N ARG A 366 12.71 -11.65 -11.26
CA ARG A 366 13.61 -12.29 -12.23
C ARG A 366 12.88 -13.24 -13.18
N ALA A 367 11.83 -13.91 -12.68
CA ALA A 367 10.99 -14.78 -13.49
C ALA A 367 10.10 -13.97 -14.45
N LYS A 368 9.50 -12.88 -13.96
CA LYS A 368 8.61 -12.03 -14.75
C LYS A 368 9.35 -11.17 -15.77
N TRP A 369 10.48 -10.58 -15.40
CA TRP A 369 11.22 -9.64 -16.26
C TRP A 369 12.65 -10.13 -16.51
N PHE A 370 13.61 -9.64 -15.75
CA PHE A 370 15.04 -9.89 -15.97
C PHE A 370 15.79 -10.01 -14.64
N PRO A 371 16.93 -10.74 -14.61
CA PRO A 371 17.64 -11.00 -13.37
C PRO A 371 18.23 -9.75 -12.71
N ASP A 372 18.81 -8.83 -13.49
CA ASP A 372 19.69 -7.77 -12.95
C ASP A 372 19.59 -6.39 -13.67
N GLY A 373 18.67 -6.20 -14.62
CA GLY A 373 18.53 -4.94 -15.36
C GLY A 373 17.70 -3.88 -14.63
N VAL A 374 18.10 -2.60 -14.74
CA VAL A 374 17.32 -1.44 -14.24
C VAL A 374 16.29 -0.96 -15.29
N THR A 375 16.51 -1.30 -16.56
CA THR A 375 15.66 -0.89 -17.69
C THR A 375 15.27 -2.09 -18.57
N ILE A 376 14.09 -2.01 -19.19
CA ILE A 376 13.49 -3.12 -19.98
C ILE A 376 14.17 -3.40 -21.33
N TYR A 377 14.96 -2.46 -21.86
CA TYR A 377 15.57 -2.57 -23.20
C TYR A 377 17.10 -2.77 -23.16
N GLN A 378 17.64 -3.27 -22.06
CA GLN A 378 19.03 -3.75 -22.08
C GLN A 378 19.11 -4.97 -23.02
N ASP A 379 20.22 -5.10 -23.74
CA ASP A 379 20.45 -6.22 -24.66
C ASP A 379 20.69 -7.51 -23.87
N THR A 380 19.60 -8.10 -23.38
CA THR A 380 19.59 -9.34 -22.59
C THR A 380 19.15 -10.55 -23.42
N GLY A 381 18.92 -10.39 -24.73
CA GLY A 381 18.43 -11.45 -25.62
C GLY A 381 17.03 -12.00 -25.29
N ARG A 382 16.23 -11.26 -24.54
CA ARG A 382 14.88 -11.66 -24.10
C ARG A 382 13.84 -10.63 -24.55
N ASN A 383 12.61 -11.09 -24.76
CA ASN A 383 11.48 -10.25 -25.13
C ASN A 383 11.15 -9.28 -23.97
N PRO A 384 11.02 -7.95 -24.20
CA PRO A 384 10.65 -6.95 -23.19
C PRO A 384 9.17 -7.02 -22.75
N LEU A 385 8.66 -8.25 -22.60
CA LEU A 385 7.31 -8.56 -22.15
C LEU A 385 7.36 -9.51 -20.95
N PRO A 386 6.34 -9.49 -20.06
CA PRO A 386 6.27 -10.38 -18.91
C PRO A 386 6.44 -11.85 -19.30
N PHE A 387 7.28 -12.55 -18.53
CA PHE A 387 7.62 -13.96 -18.73
C PHE A 387 8.03 -14.26 -20.18
N ASN A 388 8.87 -13.40 -20.75
CA ASN A 388 9.36 -13.51 -22.14
C ASN A 388 8.22 -13.55 -23.18
N GLY A 389 7.11 -12.86 -22.92
CA GLY A 389 5.95 -12.81 -23.81
C GLY A 389 4.97 -13.98 -23.67
N THR A 390 5.02 -14.73 -22.57
CA THR A 390 4.05 -15.83 -22.31
C THR A 390 2.63 -15.29 -22.09
N ILE A 391 2.52 -14.09 -21.53
CA ILE A 391 1.27 -13.34 -21.27
C ILE A 391 1.41 -11.91 -21.84
N PRO A 392 0.30 -11.21 -22.13
CA PRO A 392 0.36 -9.83 -22.59
C PRO A 392 0.89 -8.89 -21.51
N LEU A 393 1.36 -7.72 -21.95
CA LEU A 393 2.05 -6.73 -21.11
C LEU A 393 1.24 -6.30 -19.88
N ASP A 394 -0.08 -6.12 -20.03
CA ASP A 394 -0.98 -5.62 -19.00
C ASP A 394 -1.55 -6.70 -18.07
N MET A 395 -1.10 -7.95 -18.23
CA MET A 395 -1.61 -9.09 -17.47
C MET A 395 -0.67 -9.51 -16.34
N TRP A 396 -1.28 -9.91 -15.23
CA TRP A 396 -0.63 -10.69 -14.18
C TRP A 396 -1.60 -11.73 -13.62
N VAL A 397 -1.04 -12.85 -13.15
CA VAL A 397 -1.80 -13.96 -12.55
C VAL A 397 -1.36 -14.09 -11.11
N LEU A 398 -2.27 -13.86 -10.17
CA LEU A 398 -2.02 -13.91 -8.75
C LEU A 398 -1.78 -15.35 -8.28
N ASP A 399 -0.64 -15.57 -7.62
CA ASP A 399 -0.39 -16.79 -6.86
C ASP A 399 -0.94 -16.62 -5.43
N THR A 400 -2.22 -16.95 -5.26
CA THR A 400 -2.93 -16.80 -3.98
C THR A 400 -2.31 -17.65 -2.87
N ASP A 401 -1.80 -18.83 -3.22
CA ASP A 401 -1.17 -19.75 -2.27
C ASP A 401 0.18 -19.21 -1.80
N ARG A 402 0.99 -18.66 -2.71
CA ARG A 402 2.22 -17.96 -2.35
C ARG A 402 1.93 -16.75 -1.47
N ARG A 403 0.98 -15.89 -1.85
CA ARG A 403 0.61 -14.70 -1.04
C ARG A 403 0.20 -15.11 0.37
N ARG A 404 -0.71 -16.09 0.50
CA ARG A 404 -1.15 -16.62 1.81
C ARG A 404 0.03 -17.17 2.60
N SER A 405 0.92 -17.95 1.97
CA SER A 405 2.09 -18.50 2.64
C SER A 405 3.03 -17.42 3.18
N ILE A 406 3.25 -16.33 2.43
CA ILE A 406 4.09 -15.20 2.88
C ILE A 406 3.44 -14.49 4.08
N TRP A 407 2.12 -14.27 4.02
CA TRP A 407 1.38 -13.71 5.15
C TRP A 407 1.47 -14.59 6.40
N GLU A 408 1.27 -15.91 6.26
CA GLU A 408 1.37 -16.87 7.36
C GLU A 408 2.78 -16.89 7.99
N ILE A 409 3.84 -16.67 7.20
CA ILE A 409 5.22 -16.51 7.71
C ILE A 409 5.36 -15.20 8.50
N GLY A 410 4.79 -14.12 7.98
CA GLY A 410 4.71 -12.83 8.68
C GLY A 410 4.08 -12.92 10.06
N GLU A 411 2.92 -13.59 10.11
CA GLU A 411 2.14 -13.85 11.32
C GLU A 411 2.74 -14.95 12.23
N ASN A 412 3.90 -15.51 11.87
CA ASN A 412 4.56 -16.57 12.64
C ASN A 412 3.73 -17.87 12.75
N ILE A 413 2.82 -18.11 11.82
CA ILE A 413 2.05 -19.35 11.67
C ILE A 413 2.92 -20.39 10.94
N ARG A 414 3.78 -19.92 10.03
CA ARG A 414 4.78 -20.74 9.31
C ARG A 414 6.22 -20.31 9.57
N CYS A 415 7.14 -21.21 9.29
CA CYS A 415 8.57 -20.97 9.41
C CYS A 415 9.13 -20.31 8.15
N HIS A 416 10.26 -19.62 8.31
CA HIS A 416 10.99 -19.01 7.19
C HIS A 416 11.35 -19.99 6.06
N ARG A 417 11.57 -21.28 6.36
CA ARG A 417 11.85 -22.29 5.32
C ARG A 417 10.66 -22.59 4.40
N ASP A 418 9.46 -22.16 4.78
CA ASP A 418 8.21 -22.47 4.07
C ASP A 418 7.90 -21.45 2.97
N TYR A 419 8.79 -20.48 2.73
CA TYR A 419 8.69 -19.58 1.59
C TYR A 419 8.64 -20.37 0.27
N LYS A 420 7.72 -20.00 -0.61
CA LYS A 420 7.52 -20.65 -1.91
C LYS A 420 7.83 -19.73 -3.08
N PRO A 421 8.53 -20.22 -4.13
CA PRO A 421 8.67 -19.48 -5.36
C PRO A 421 7.31 -19.31 -6.04
N TYR A 422 7.18 -18.31 -6.91
CA TYR A 422 5.99 -18.19 -7.76
C TYR A 422 5.80 -19.42 -8.64
N SER A 423 4.58 -19.93 -8.71
CA SER A 423 4.23 -21.09 -9.53
C SER A 423 4.06 -20.72 -11.00
N MET A 424 5.07 -21.03 -11.83
CA MET A 424 5.01 -20.79 -13.28
C MET A 424 3.86 -21.53 -13.98
N LYS A 425 3.37 -22.63 -13.41
CA LYS A 425 2.21 -23.38 -13.93
C LYS A 425 0.92 -22.55 -13.96
N LEU A 426 0.86 -21.47 -13.17
CA LEU A 426 -0.29 -20.56 -13.19
C LEU A 426 -0.43 -19.81 -14.52
N LEU A 427 0.62 -19.75 -15.34
CA LEU A 427 0.57 -19.12 -16.67
C LEU A 427 -0.07 -20.03 -17.74
N ASP A 428 -0.27 -21.31 -17.43
CA ASP A 428 -0.94 -22.30 -18.30
C ASP A 428 -2.44 -22.37 -18.03
N PHE A 429 -3.03 -21.28 -17.54
CA PHE A 429 -4.46 -21.23 -17.22
C PHE A 429 -5.31 -21.46 -18.47
N PRO A 430 -6.41 -22.25 -18.35
CA PRO A 430 -7.33 -22.43 -19.45
C PRO A 430 -7.99 -21.08 -19.76
N VAL A 431 -7.92 -20.68 -21.02
CA VAL A 431 -8.73 -19.58 -21.54
C VAL A 431 -9.94 -20.24 -22.18
N ASP A 432 -11.07 -20.23 -21.47
CA ASP A 432 -12.32 -20.71 -22.05
C ASP A 432 -12.65 -19.81 -23.25
N PRO A 433 -12.81 -20.36 -24.47
CA PRO A 433 -13.31 -19.59 -25.59
C PRO A 433 -14.81 -19.29 -25.38
N SER A 434 -15.13 -18.36 -24.48
CA SER A 434 -16.48 -17.81 -24.31
C SER A 434 -16.87 -16.91 -25.48
#